data_AF-A0A2U8I327-F1
#
_entry.id   AF-A0A2U8I327-F1
#
_cell.length_a   1.000
_cell.length_b   1.000
_cell.length_c   1.000
_cell.angle_alpha   90.00
_cell.angle_beta   90.00
_cell.angle_gamma   90.00
#
_symmetry.space_group_name_H-M   'P 1'
#
loop_
_entity.id
_entity.type
_entity.pdbx_description
1 polymer ?
#
loop_
_entity_poly.entity_id
_entity_poly.type
_entity_poly.pdbx_seq_one_letter_code
_entity_poly.pdbx_strand_id
1 'polypeptide(L)'
;MSDYPCTKDLYKAFLQASSVRYSGLALSEVSPSRVSHDSVSRWLKSRCFRPKELWQLVAPSIDREAPCFLIADDRVLAKKRSKKIERVHYHYSGNEHDVIAGIGLVNLLWQGLEKGESVPIDYRIDDKETDGKTKNSHFCDMLKLAKARGIAPEAVVMDAWYSVFKFR
;
A
#
# COMPACT_ATOMS: atom_id res chain seq x y z
N MET A 1 14.47 19.49 14.55
CA MET A 1 14.77 18.57 13.43
C MET A 1 15.24 17.26 14.03
N SER A 2 14.56 16.13 13.79
CA SER A 2 15.13 14.84 14.21
C SER A 2 16.12 14.39 13.13
N ASP A 3 17.40 14.66 13.36
CA ASP A 3 18.48 14.30 12.44
C ASP A 3 18.75 12.79 12.50
N TYR A 4 17.83 12.00 11.98
CA TYR A 4 18.11 10.61 11.68
C TYR A 4 19.03 10.56 10.45
N PRO A 5 20.19 9.87 10.51
CA PRO A 5 21.01 9.59 9.33
C PRO A 5 20.24 8.94 8.17
N CYS A 6 19.15 8.23 8.47
CA CYS A 6 18.25 7.68 7.46
C CYS A 6 17.25 8.73 6.98
N THR A 7 17.14 8.91 5.66
CA THR A 7 16.19 9.82 5.01
C THR A 7 15.20 9.06 4.11
N LYS A 8 14.13 9.75 3.69
CA LYS A 8 13.12 9.18 2.76
C LYS A 8 13.76 8.80 1.42
N ASP A 9 14.64 9.65 0.90
CA ASP A 9 15.25 9.44 -0.41
C ASP A 9 16.29 8.33 -0.37
N LEU A 10 17.07 8.24 0.72
CA LEU A 10 17.97 7.12 0.94
C LEU A 10 17.20 5.79 1.00
N TYR A 11 16.10 5.76 1.77
CA TYR A 11 15.29 4.55 1.90
C TYR A 11 14.61 4.15 0.58
N LYS A 12 14.13 5.13 -0.21
CA LYS A 12 13.59 4.88 -1.56
C LYS A 12 14.66 4.30 -2.50
N ALA A 13 15.82 4.92 -2.58
CA ALA A 13 16.92 4.45 -3.41
C ALA A 13 17.33 3.02 -3.03
N PHE A 14 17.37 2.72 -1.72
CA PHE A 14 17.61 1.37 -1.22
C PHE A 14 16.56 0.36 -1.68
N LEU A 15 15.27 0.71 -1.61
CA LEU A 15 14.18 -0.16 -2.07
C LEU A 15 14.23 -0.41 -3.59
N GLN A 16 14.67 0.58 -4.37
CA GLN A 16 14.79 0.48 -5.83
C GLN A 16 16.02 -0.34 -6.24
N ALA A 17 17.14 -0.18 -5.54
CA ALA A 17 18.40 -0.85 -5.88
C ALA A 17 18.50 -2.27 -5.30
N SER A 18 17.83 -2.55 -4.18
CA SER A 18 17.86 -3.86 -3.53
C SER A 18 16.80 -4.80 -4.10
N SER A 19 17.21 -6.04 -4.37
CA SER A 19 16.30 -7.12 -4.84
C SER A 19 16.27 -8.34 -3.93
N VAL A 20 17.18 -8.43 -2.95
CA VAL A 20 17.39 -9.67 -2.16
C VAL A 20 16.96 -9.52 -0.70
N ARG A 21 17.39 -8.46 -0.02
CA ARG A 21 17.22 -8.33 1.44
C ARG A 21 16.77 -6.93 1.85
N TYR A 22 15.51 -6.80 2.23
CA TYR A 22 14.93 -5.55 2.73
C TYR A 22 15.00 -5.48 4.26
N SER A 23 16.16 -5.10 4.80
CA SER A 23 16.35 -4.94 6.26
C SER A 23 17.18 -3.70 6.58
N GLY A 24 17.05 -3.19 7.82
CA GLY A 24 17.88 -2.07 8.28
C GLY A 24 19.38 -2.38 8.23
N LEU A 25 19.77 -3.65 8.41
CA LEU A 25 21.14 -4.11 8.27
C LEU A 25 21.61 -4.02 6.82
N ALA A 26 20.79 -4.51 5.88
CA ALA A 26 21.09 -4.41 4.46
C ALA A 26 21.27 -2.97 4.02
N LEU A 27 20.40 -2.05 4.46
CA LEU A 27 20.57 -0.63 4.18
C LEU A 27 21.86 -0.08 4.79
N SER A 28 22.22 -0.45 6.02
CA SER A 28 23.48 0.02 6.63
C SER A 28 24.75 -0.44 5.89
N GLU A 29 24.70 -1.57 5.20
CA GLU A 29 25.84 -2.11 4.44
C GLU A 29 26.02 -1.40 3.08
N VAL A 30 24.91 -0.99 2.45
CA VAL A 30 24.92 -0.42 1.08
C VAL A 30 24.75 1.10 1.06
N SER A 31 24.58 1.73 2.22
CA SER A 31 24.39 3.19 2.30
C SER A 31 25.68 3.92 1.90
N PRO A 32 25.59 5.02 1.11
CA PRO A 32 26.74 5.84 0.76
C PRO A 32 27.32 6.62 1.96
N SER A 33 26.59 6.69 3.07
CA SER A 33 27.02 7.32 4.31
C SER A 33 26.85 6.37 5.49
N ARG A 34 27.53 6.66 6.61
CA ARG A 34 27.48 5.78 7.79
C ARG A 34 26.10 5.86 8.45
N VAL A 35 25.27 4.84 8.23
CA VAL A 35 23.94 4.70 8.84
C VAL A 35 23.89 3.40 9.62
N SER A 36 23.44 3.43 10.88
CA SER A 36 23.23 2.19 11.66
C SER A 36 21.85 1.58 11.37
N HIS A 37 21.75 0.25 11.43
CA HIS A 37 20.46 -0.45 11.26
C HIS A 37 19.41 -0.01 12.31
N ASP A 38 19.84 0.34 13.51
CA ASP A 38 19.00 0.93 14.56
C ASP A 38 18.46 2.30 14.15
N SER A 39 19.29 3.15 13.54
CA SER A 39 18.86 4.45 13.04
C SER A 39 17.77 4.30 11.97
N VAL A 40 17.92 3.34 11.04
CA VAL A 40 16.88 3.02 10.05
C VAL A 40 15.59 2.60 10.75
N SER A 41 15.68 1.71 11.74
CA SER A 41 14.52 1.22 12.48
C SER A 41 13.80 2.32 13.26
N ARG A 42 14.55 3.22 13.91
CA ARG A 42 13.99 4.38 14.63
C ARG A 42 13.32 5.35 13.66
N TRP A 43 13.95 5.63 12.52
CA TRP A 43 13.37 6.49 11.49
C TRP A 43 12.07 5.90 10.93
N LEU A 44 12.04 4.60 10.60
CA LEU A 44 10.81 3.95 10.12
C LEU A 44 9.67 4.05 11.14
N LYS A 45 9.97 3.88 12.43
CA LYS A 45 8.99 4.03 13.53
C LYS A 45 8.51 5.47 13.73
N SER A 46 9.35 6.46 13.42
CA SER A 46 9.01 7.88 13.59
C SER A 46 8.22 8.44 12.39
N ARG A 47 8.04 7.69 11.31
CA ARG A 47 7.30 8.12 10.11
C ARG A 47 5.94 7.45 10.06
N CYS A 48 4.94 8.24 9.68
CA CYS A 48 3.59 7.77 9.39
C CYS A 48 3.26 8.21 7.97
N PHE A 49 3.38 7.30 7.02
CA PHE A 49 2.93 7.55 5.65
C PHE A 49 1.43 7.32 5.60
N ARG A 50 0.64 8.32 5.21
CA ARG A 50 -0.83 8.21 5.16
C ARG A 50 -1.33 8.12 3.73
N PRO A 51 -2.49 7.49 3.47
CA PRO A 51 -3.03 7.42 2.11
C PRO A 51 -3.31 8.79 1.47
N LYS A 52 -3.61 9.83 2.28
CA LYS A 52 -3.72 11.22 1.79
C LYS A 52 -2.41 11.73 1.17
N GLU A 53 -1.27 11.38 1.74
CA GLU A 53 0.04 11.82 1.24
C GLU A 53 0.40 11.11 -0.07
N LEU A 54 -0.03 9.85 -0.24
CA LEU A 54 0.07 9.15 -1.53
C LEU A 54 -0.72 9.91 -2.60
N TRP A 55 -1.99 10.22 -2.32
CA TRP A 55 -2.81 10.99 -3.26
C TRP A 55 -2.18 12.33 -3.63
N GLN A 56 -1.69 13.09 -2.64
CA GLN A 56 -1.01 14.37 -2.90
C GLN A 56 0.21 14.23 -3.81
N LEU A 57 0.93 13.11 -3.71
CA LEU A 57 2.08 12.83 -4.55
C LEU A 57 1.69 12.51 -6.00
N VAL A 58 0.62 11.73 -6.21
CA VAL A 58 0.25 11.21 -7.54
C VAL A 58 -0.82 12.03 -8.25
N ALA A 59 -1.58 12.86 -7.54
CA ALA A 59 -2.65 13.67 -8.13
C ALA A 59 -2.19 14.54 -9.31
N PRO A 60 -0.97 15.14 -9.32
CA PRO A 60 -0.49 15.90 -10.47
C PRO A 60 -0.19 15.07 -11.72
N SER A 61 0.03 13.76 -11.58
CA SER A 61 0.31 12.85 -12.71
C SER A 61 -0.94 12.17 -13.25
N ILE A 62 -2.12 12.47 -12.72
CA ILE A 62 -3.39 11.86 -13.12
C ILE A 62 -4.18 12.88 -13.93
N ASP A 63 -4.45 12.53 -15.18
CA ASP A 63 -5.47 13.20 -15.97
C ASP A 63 -6.85 12.65 -15.56
N ARG A 64 -7.71 13.54 -15.08
CA ARG A 64 -9.04 13.18 -14.56
C ARG A 64 -10.09 13.05 -15.65
N GLU A 65 -9.84 13.70 -16.79
CA GLU A 65 -10.74 13.69 -17.94
C GLU A 65 -10.38 12.54 -18.91
N ALA A 66 -9.16 12.02 -18.81
CA ALA A 66 -8.72 10.90 -19.62
C ALA A 66 -9.54 9.62 -19.31
N PRO A 67 -9.90 8.84 -20.35
CA PRO A 67 -10.49 7.52 -20.19
C PRO A 67 -9.64 6.63 -19.27
N CYS A 68 -10.27 6.07 -18.24
CA CYS A 68 -9.57 5.28 -17.23
C CYS A 68 -10.40 4.14 -16.65
N PHE A 69 -9.70 3.15 -16.10
CA PHE A 69 -10.28 2.18 -15.17
C PHE A 69 -9.80 2.43 -13.75
N LEU A 70 -10.63 2.04 -12.78
CA LEU A 70 -10.20 1.85 -11.41
C LEU A 70 -10.02 0.36 -11.14
N ILE A 71 -8.82 -0.04 -10.70
CA ILE A 71 -8.49 -1.43 -10.40
C ILE A 71 -8.32 -1.57 -8.90
N ALA A 72 -9.10 -2.45 -8.29
CA ALA A 72 -8.98 -2.80 -6.88
C ALA A 72 -8.39 -4.19 -6.74
N ASP A 73 -7.40 -4.29 -5.86
CA ASP A 73 -6.70 -5.54 -5.55
C ASP A 73 -6.35 -5.59 -4.07
N ASP A 74 -6.33 -6.79 -3.50
CA ASP A 74 -5.87 -7.01 -2.14
C ASP A 74 -4.80 -8.08 -2.03
N ARG A 75 -3.88 -7.86 -1.11
CA ARG A 75 -2.75 -8.75 -0.87
C ARG A 75 -2.49 -8.92 0.61
N VAL A 76 -2.07 -10.12 0.98
CA VAL A 76 -1.65 -10.42 2.34
C VAL A 76 -0.12 -10.38 2.39
N LEU A 77 0.43 -9.44 3.15
CA LEU A 77 1.86 -9.41 3.44
C LEU A 77 2.16 -10.46 4.49
N ALA A 78 2.61 -11.64 4.05
CA ALA A 78 2.90 -12.76 4.94
C ALA A 78 3.91 -12.38 6.03
N LYS A 79 3.57 -12.70 7.29
CA LYS A 79 4.40 -12.47 8.48
C LYS A 79 4.57 -13.76 9.28
N LYS A 80 4.91 -14.86 8.59
CA LYS A 80 5.06 -16.23 9.14
C LYS A 80 5.96 -16.33 10.39
N ARG A 81 6.89 -15.38 10.61
CA ARG A 81 7.85 -15.38 11.74
C ARG A 81 7.60 -14.34 12.83
N SER A 82 6.52 -13.56 12.76
CA SER A 82 6.27 -12.46 13.72
C SER A 82 5.17 -12.81 14.71
N LYS A 83 5.55 -13.00 15.98
CA LYS A 83 4.62 -13.29 17.09
C LYS A 83 4.10 -12.04 17.83
N LYS A 84 4.66 -10.85 17.56
CA LYS A 84 4.38 -9.58 18.27
C LYS A 84 4.36 -8.35 17.34
N ILE A 85 3.63 -8.42 16.23
CA ILE A 85 3.36 -7.23 15.42
C ILE A 85 1.87 -6.92 15.54
N GLU A 86 1.57 -5.77 16.16
CA GLU A 86 0.24 -5.17 16.17
C GLU A 86 -0.25 -5.07 14.71
N ARG A 87 -1.44 -5.61 14.40
CA ARG A 87 -2.05 -5.79 13.05
C ARG A 87 -1.68 -7.02 12.23
N VAL A 88 -1.02 -8.03 12.81
CA VAL A 88 -0.93 -9.33 12.15
C VAL A 88 -2.19 -10.13 12.44
N HIS A 89 -2.97 -10.37 11.40
CA HIS A 89 -4.19 -11.18 11.44
C HIS A 89 -4.03 -12.43 10.58
N TYR A 90 -4.88 -13.42 10.81
CA TYR A 90 -4.95 -14.61 9.98
C TYR A 90 -5.82 -14.33 8.76
N HIS A 91 -5.22 -14.38 7.57
CA HIS A 91 -5.91 -14.16 6.31
C HIS A 91 -5.73 -15.38 5.41
N TYR A 92 -6.80 -15.76 4.71
CA TYR A 92 -6.69 -16.76 3.65
C TYR A 92 -5.80 -16.22 2.52
N SER A 93 -4.80 -17.00 2.12
CA SER A 93 -3.95 -16.69 0.97
C SER A 93 -4.25 -17.67 -0.15
N GLY A 94 -4.76 -17.15 -1.28
CA GLY A 94 -4.96 -17.97 -2.48
C GLY A 94 -3.67 -18.59 -3.02
N ASN A 95 -2.52 -17.95 -2.81
CA ASN A 95 -1.22 -18.45 -3.27
C ASN A 95 -0.69 -19.63 -2.45
N GLU A 96 -0.93 -19.62 -1.14
CA GLU A 96 -0.51 -20.70 -0.24
C GLU A 96 -1.61 -21.76 -0.06
N HIS A 97 -2.81 -21.49 -0.57
CA HIS A 97 -4.03 -22.27 -0.33
C HIS A 97 -4.31 -22.54 1.16
N ASP A 98 -3.89 -21.61 2.03
CA ASP A 98 -3.95 -21.75 3.48
C ASP A 98 -4.15 -20.39 4.16
N VAL A 99 -4.51 -20.44 5.44
CA VAL A 99 -4.66 -19.28 6.31
C VAL A 99 -3.29 -18.90 6.86
N ILE A 100 -2.76 -17.77 6.41
CA ILE A 100 -1.46 -17.27 6.82
C ILE A 100 -1.60 -16.07 7.75
N ALA A 101 -0.73 -15.99 8.75
CA ALA A 101 -0.54 -14.78 9.54
C ALA A 101 0.11 -13.70 8.66
N GLY A 102 -0.53 -12.54 8.53
CA GLY A 102 -0.02 -11.45 7.71
C GLY A 102 -0.72 -10.13 7.96
N ILE A 103 -0.36 -9.13 7.17
CA ILE A 103 -1.03 -7.82 7.16
C ILE A 103 -1.80 -7.72 5.85
N GLY A 104 -3.13 -7.64 5.91
CA GLY A 104 -3.97 -7.41 4.75
C GLY A 104 -3.84 -5.97 4.25
N LEU A 105 -3.70 -5.82 2.94
CA LEU A 105 -3.61 -4.53 2.26
C LEU A 105 -4.59 -4.51 1.09
N VAL A 106 -5.44 -3.50 1.02
CA VAL A 106 -6.31 -3.21 -0.13
C VAL A 106 -5.73 -2.01 -0.87
N ASN A 107 -5.56 -2.11 -2.19
CA ASN A 107 -5.02 -1.06 -3.04
C ASN A 107 -6.06 -0.64 -4.07
N LEU A 108 -6.04 0.64 -4.45
CA LEU A 108 -6.79 1.17 -5.58
C LEU A 108 -5.83 1.84 -6.55
N LEU A 109 -5.87 1.38 -7.80
CA LEU A 109 -5.06 1.88 -8.89
C LEU A 109 -5.95 2.61 -9.90
N TRP A 110 -5.44 3.72 -10.42
CA TRP A 110 -5.94 4.37 -11.62
C TRP A 110 -5.17 3.82 -12.81
N GLN A 111 -5.87 3.41 -13.85
CA GLN A 111 -5.29 2.88 -15.09
C GLN A 111 -5.75 3.77 -16.25
N GLY A 112 -4.83 4.55 -16.81
CA GLY A 112 -5.10 5.33 -18.02
C GLY A 112 -5.19 4.41 -19.23
N LEU A 113 -6.24 4.54 -20.03
CA LEU A 113 -6.48 3.69 -21.20
C LEU A 113 -5.66 4.10 -22.42
N GLU A 114 -5.34 5.39 -22.53
CA GLU A 114 -4.60 5.90 -23.69
C GLU A 114 -3.11 5.56 -23.62
N LYS A 115 -2.48 5.76 -22.45
CA LYS A 115 -1.04 5.57 -22.26
C LYS A 115 -0.68 4.25 -21.60
N GLY A 116 -1.67 3.48 -21.13
CA GLY A 116 -1.42 2.26 -20.37
C GLY A 116 -0.76 2.50 -19.00
N GLU A 117 -0.81 3.72 -18.46
CA GLU A 117 -0.17 4.08 -17.19
C GLU A 117 -1.00 3.59 -15.99
N SER A 118 -0.35 2.87 -15.07
CA SER A 118 -0.94 2.42 -13.81
C SER A 118 -0.39 3.22 -12.62
N VAL A 119 -1.27 3.88 -11.87
CA VAL A 119 -0.89 4.75 -10.76
C VAL A 119 -1.63 4.34 -9.48
N PRO A 120 -0.94 4.02 -8.36
CA PRO A 120 -1.61 3.74 -7.10
C PRO A 120 -2.15 5.04 -6.48
N ILE A 121 -3.47 5.11 -6.28
CA ILE A 121 -4.16 6.33 -5.84
C ILE A 121 -4.66 6.26 -4.40
N ASP A 122 -4.79 5.05 -3.84
CA ASP A 122 -5.17 4.86 -2.45
C ASP A 122 -4.73 3.46 -1.96
N TYR A 123 -4.59 3.32 -0.64
CA TYR A 123 -4.39 2.04 0.03
C TYR A 123 -5.06 2.02 1.42
N ARG A 124 -5.40 0.82 1.90
CA ARG A 124 -5.98 0.57 3.22
C ARG A 124 -5.36 -0.66 3.84
N ILE A 125 -5.10 -0.60 5.14
CA ILE A 125 -4.69 -1.77 5.92
C ILE A 125 -5.97 -2.42 6.43
N ASP A 126 -6.16 -3.70 6.15
CA ASP A 126 -7.29 -4.49 6.64
C ASP A 126 -7.07 -4.82 8.12
N ASP A 127 -7.75 -4.09 9.00
CA ASP A 127 -7.61 -4.18 10.45
C ASP A 127 -8.99 -4.15 11.12
N LYS A 128 -9.78 -5.18 10.82
CA LYS A 128 -11.18 -5.32 11.25
C LYS A 128 -11.39 -5.15 12.75
N GLU A 129 -10.45 -5.56 13.59
CA GLU A 129 -10.54 -5.42 15.05
C GLU A 129 -10.46 -3.96 15.50
N THR A 130 -9.71 -3.12 14.78
CA THR A 130 -9.50 -1.72 15.13
C THR A 130 -10.59 -0.82 14.57
N ASP A 131 -11.02 -1.03 13.32
CA ASP A 131 -11.94 -0.11 12.64
C ASP A 131 -13.30 -0.71 12.26
N GLY A 132 -13.50 -2.01 12.52
CA GLY A 132 -14.75 -2.72 12.22
C GLY A 132 -15.02 -2.92 10.73
N LYS A 133 -14.07 -2.56 9.85
CA LYS A 133 -14.25 -2.58 8.40
C LYS A 133 -13.83 -3.92 7.81
N THR A 134 -14.56 -4.32 6.78
CA THR A 134 -14.14 -5.39 5.86
C THR A 134 -13.37 -4.79 4.70
N LYS A 135 -12.57 -5.61 4.00
CA LYS A 135 -11.94 -5.22 2.72
C LYS A 135 -12.92 -4.58 1.74
N ASN A 136 -14.14 -5.11 1.62
CA ASN A 136 -15.15 -4.51 0.74
C ASN A 136 -15.62 -3.13 1.23
N SER A 137 -15.79 -2.94 2.54
CA SER A 137 -16.14 -1.61 3.07
C SER A 137 -15.02 -0.58 2.84
N HIS A 138 -13.76 -0.99 2.96
CA HIS A 138 -12.62 -0.16 2.57
C HIS A 138 -12.67 0.21 1.11
N PHE A 139 -12.95 -0.77 0.25
CA PHE A 139 -13.04 -0.55 -1.18
C PHE A 139 -14.15 0.43 -1.57
N CYS A 140 -15.36 0.28 -1.01
CA CYS A 140 -16.45 1.24 -1.19
C CYS A 140 -16.05 2.67 -0.78
N ASP A 141 -15.33 2.82 0.34
CA ASP A 141 -14.84 4.13 0.78
C ASP A 141 -13.80 4.70 -0.17
N MET A 142 -12.91 3.86 -0.72
CA MET A 142 -11.91 4.26 -1.71
C MET A 142 -12.56 4.72 -3.01
N LEU A 143 -13.63 4.05 -3.48
CA LEU A 143 -14.41 4.47 -4.65
C LEU A 143 -15.13 5.80 -4.43
N LYS A 144 -15.77 5.98 -3.27
CA LYS A 144 -16.41 7.27 -2.91
C LYS A 144 -15.38 8.40 -2.91
N LEU A 145 -14.19 8.13 -2.38
CA LEU A 145 -13.11 9.11 -2.34
C LEU A 145 -12.54 9.40 -3.74
N ALA A 146 -12.41 8.38 -4.61
CA ALA A 146 -12.01 8.56 -6.00
C ALA A 146 -13.02 9.43 -6.78
N LYS A 147 -14.32 9.20 -6.57
CA LYS A 147 -15.38 10.06 -7.12
C LYS A 147 -15.28 11.50 -6.61
N ALA A 148 -15.06 11.69 -5.31
CA ALA A 148 -14.88 13.02 -4.72
C ALA A 148 -13.61 13.73 -5.22
N ARG A 149 -12.62 12.98 -5.72
CA ARG A 149 -11.41 13.51 -6.37
C ARG A 149 -11.62 13.87 -7.85
N GLY A 150 -12.82 13.64 -8.39
CA GLY A 150 -13.17 13.93 -9.78
C GLY A 150 -12.77 12.84 -10.77
N ILE A 151 -12.49 11.62 -10.31
CA ILE A 151 -12.18 10.50 -11.21
C ILE A 151 -13.50 9.90 -11.70
N ALA A 152 -13.69 9.85 -13.01
CA ALA A 152 -14.83 9.24 -13.68
C ALA A 152 -14.38 8.04 -14.53
N PRO A 153 -14.26 6.84 -13.93
CA PRO A 153 -13.79 5.67 -14.67
C PRO A 153 -14.86 5.11 -15.59
N GLU A 154 -14.45 4.54 -16.71
CA GLU A 154 -15.33 3.77 -17.60
C GLU A 154 -15.80 2.47 -16.94
N ALA A 155 -14.92 1.85 -16.16
CA ALA A 155 -15.19 0.62 -15.44
C ALA A 155 -14.38 0.53 -14.15
N VAL A 156 -14.89 -0.28 -13.23
CA VAL A 156 -14.17 -0.68 -12.03
C VAL A 156 -13.89 -2.17 -12.11
N VAL A 157 -12.61 -2.53 -12.04
CA VAL A 157 -12.12 -3.91 -12.16
C VAL A 157 -11.70 -4.40 -10.78
N MET A 158 -12.18 -5.59 -10.40
CA MET A 158 -11.90 -6.21 -9.11
C MET A 158 -12.06 -7.73 -9.24
N ASP A 159 -11.49 -8.48 -8.29
CA ASP A 159 -11.74 -9.93 -8.19
C ASP A 159 -13.23 -10.21 -7.96
N ALA A 160 -13.73 -11.31 -8.53
CA ALA A 160 -15.09 -11.79 -8.34
C ALA A 160 -15.45 -12.01 -6.86
N TRP A 161 -14.47 -12.25 -5.98
CA TRP A 161 -14.73 -12.35 -4.54
C TRP A 161 -15.37 -11.06 -3.95
N TYR A 162 -15.12 -9.89 -4.54
CA TYR A 162 -15.78 -8.64 -4.14
C TYR A 162 -17.25 -8.58 -4.56
N SER A 163 -17.69 -9.39 -5.52
CA SER A 163 -19.06 -9.37 -6.05
C SER A 163 -20.12 -9.92 -5.09
N VAL A 164 -19.70 -10.63 -4.03
CA VAL A 164 -20.60 -11.29 -3.08
C VAL A 164 -21.30 -10.29 -2.14
N PHE A 165 -20.85 -9.02 -2.11
CA PHE A 165 -21.41 -7.98 -1.27
C PHE A 165 -21.87 -6.78 -2.12
N LYS A 166 -23.16 -6.42 -2.03
CA LYS A 166 -23.78 -5.37 -2.86
C LYS A 166 -23.09 -4.01 -2.69
N PHE A 167 -22.64 -3.45 -3.82
CA PHE A 167 -22.45 -2.02 -3.99
C PHE A 167 -23.84 -1.38 -4.09
N ARG A 168 -24.26 -0.67 -3.04
CA ARG A 168 -25.48 0.16 -3.05
C ARG A 168 -25.09 1.62 -3.12
#